data_AF-A0A940IBW1-F1
#
_entry.id   AF-A0A940IBW1-F1
#
_cell.length_a   1.000
_cell.length_b   1.000
_cell.length_c   1.000
_cell.angle_alpha   90.00
_cell.angle_beta   90.00
_cell.angle_gamma   90.00
#
_symmetry.space_group_name_H-M   'P 1'
#
loop_
_entity.id
_entity.type
_entity.pdbx_description
1 polymer ?
#
loop_
_entity_poly.entity_id
_entity_poly.type
_entity_poly.pdbx_seq_one_letter_code
_entity_poly.pdbx_strand_id
1 'polypeptide(L)'
;MTFFETIKNYFAPGYDKRLVDSFKDAELLSSLSREAGFIVASNKKEYYYYFPLEDNDINLARFLFRRNGIPMQVHVSTYHYHPQKALRVLRNSVVKNEARKRFIESVDTENVKMLQDEINAQKAIIARQMKGIVK
;
A
#
# COMPACT_ATOMS: atom_id res chain seq x y z
N MET A 1 -27.15 19.57 -11.84
CA MET A 1 -26.02 18.61 -11.86
C MET A 1 -25.15 18.94 -13.06
N THR A 2 -23.97 19.50 -12.82
CA THR A 2 -23.11 20.08 -13.84
C THR A 2 -22.11 19.05 -14.37
N PHE A 3 -21.94 19.03 -15.69
CA PHE A 3 -21.05 18.17 -16.48
C PHE A 3 -19.63 17.96 -15.91
N PHE A 4 -19.12 18.92 -15.13
CA PHE A 4 -17.82 18.85 -14.45
C PHE A 4 -17.74 17.80 -13.34
N GLU A 5 -18.82 17.49 -12.62
CA GLU A 5 -18.82 16.41 -11.60
C GLU A 5 -18.66 15.03 -12.26
N THR A 6 -19.24 14.88 -13.46
CA THR A 6 -19.18 13.63 -14.24
C THR A 6 -17.76 13.32 -14.72
N ILE A 7 -16.98 14.34 -15.12
CA ILE A 7 -15.59 14.17 -15.56
C ILE A 7 -14.68 13.73 -14.41
N LYS A 8 -14.87 14.27 -13.19
CA LYS A 8 -14.11 13.82 -12.02
C LYS A 8 -14.32 12.34 -11.73
N ASN A 9 -15.53 11.82 -11.91
CA ASN A 9 -15.85 10.40 -11.77
C ASN A 9 -15.38 9.54 -12.95
N TYR A 10 -15.07 10.15 -14.11
CA TYR A 10 -14.53 9.44 -15.27
C TYR A 10 -13.01 9.25 -15.19
N PHE A 11 -12.29 10.21 -14.58
CA PHE A 11 -10.84 10.15 -14.39
C PHE A 11 -10.40 9.66 -13.01
N ALA A 12 -11.25 9.77 -11.99
CA ALA A 12 -11.14 8.93 -10.81
C ALA A 12 -11.93 7.67 -11.16
N PRO A 13 -11.30 6.55 -11.59
CA PRO A 13 -12.05 5.31 -11.68
C PRO A 13 -12.72 5.17 -10.31
N GLY A 14 -14.04 5.14 -10.30
CA GLY A 14 -14.79 4.74 -9.12
C GLY A 14 -14.24 3.38 -8.78
N TYR A 15 -13.30 3.33 -7.84
CA TYR A 15 -12.83 2.09 -7.25
C TYR A 15 -14.11 1.52 -6.68
N ASP A 16 -14.63 0.53 -7.40
CA ASP A 16 -15.89 -0.12 -7.11
C ASP A 16 -15.83 -0.47 -5.63
N LYS A 17 -16.76 0.07 -4.83
CA LYS A 17 -16.85 -0.10 -3.37
C LYS A 17 -17.15 -1.56 -2.96
N ARG A 18 -16.78 -2.53 -3.79
CA ARG A 18 -16.91 -3.95 -3.52
C ARG A 18 -15.71 -4.39 -2.68
N LEU A 19 -15.95 -4.43 -1.36
CA LEU A 19 -15.25 -5.29 -0.38
C LEU A 19 -13.71 -5.27 -0.45
N VAL A 20 -13.10 -4.09 -0.43
CA VAL A 20 -11.69 -3.99 -0.01
C VAL A 20 -11.67 -4.21 1.49
N ASP A 21 -11.19 -5.37 1.92
CA ASP A 21 -10.91 -5.61 3.34
C ASP A 21 -9.60 -4.91 3.71
N SER A 22 -9.72 -3.61 3.98
CA SER A 22 -8.60 -2.75 4.36
C SER A 22 -7.88 -3.24 5.61
N PHE A 23 -8.59 -3.93 6.51
CA PHE A 23 -7.98 -4.49 7.71
C PHE A 23 -7.11 -5.70 7.35
N LYS A 24 -7.65 -6.64 6.57
CA LYS A 24 -6.88 -7.82 6.13
C LYS A 24 -5.70 -7.44 5.23
N ASP A 25 -5.84 -6.40 4.43
CA ASP A 25 -4.73 -5.85 3.64
C ASP A 25 -3.64 -5.27 4.51
N ALA A 26 -4.01 -4.52 5.55
CA ALA A 26 -3.05 -3.98 6.50
C ALA A 26 -2.33 -5.13 7.24
N GLU A 27 -3.05 -6.16 7.70
CA GLU A 27 -2.43 -7.33 8.34
C GLU A 27 -1.44 -8.06 7.42
N LEU A 28 -1.81 -8.25 6.16
CA LEU A 28 -0.93 -8.88 5.18
C LEU A 28 0.28 -8.00 4.89
N LEU A 29 0.09 -6.69 4.71
CA LEU A 29 1.19 -5.75 4.52
C LEU A 29 2.14 -5.76 5.73
N SER A 30 1.62 -5.75 6.95
CA SER A 30 2.39 -5.88 8.18
C SER A 30 3.24 -7.14 8.17
N SER A 31 2.63 -8.27 7.80
CA SER A 31 3.29 -9.59 7.78
C SER A 31 4.33 -9.74 6.67
N LEU A 32 4.19 -8.98 5.58
CA LEU A 32 5.11 -8.96 4.44
C LEU A 32 6.17 -7.85 4.52
N SER A 33 6.18 -7.08 5.61
CA SER A 33 7.06 -5.94 5.78
C SER A 33 8.22 -6.26 6.71
N ARG A 34 9.40 -5.77 6.36
CA ARG A 34 10.53 -5.68 7.28
C ARG A 34 10.42 -4.43 8.15
N GLU A 35 10.00 -3.34 7.54
CA GLU A 35 9.97 -2.01 8.14
C GLU A 35 8.96 -1.14 7.39
N ALA A 36 8.18 -0.36 8.12
CA ALA A 36 7.33 0.66 7.52
C ALA A 36 7.24 1.87 8.45
N GLY A 37 7.30 3.08 7.89
CA GLY A 37 7.31 4.28 8.72
C GLY A 37 7.54 5.57 7.96
N PHE A 38 7.39 6.69 8.66
CA PHE A 38 7.65 8.00 8.11
C PHE A 38 9.13 8.37 8.26
N ILE A 39 9.75 8.77 7.15
CA ILE A 39 11.15 9.21 7.10
C ILE A 39 11.19 10.59 6.47
N VAL A 40 11.89 11.52 7.13
CA VAL A 40 12.17 12.86 6.61
C VAL A 40 13.36 12.79 5.66
N ALA A 41 13.13 13.10 4.39
CA ALA A 41 14.18 13.16 3.38
C ALA A 41 14.99 14.46 3.48
N SER A 42 16.17 14.49 2.85
CA SER A 42 17.10 15.64 2.82
C SER A 42 16.47 16.94 2.28
N ASN A 43 15.42 16.82 1.46
CA ASN A 43 14.65 17.94 0.93
C ASN A 43 13.57 18.46 1.91
N LYS A 44 13.64 18.06 3.19
CA LYS A 44 12.68 18.38 4.26
C LYS A 44 11.25 17.87 4.02
N LYS A 45 11.04 17.03 3.01
CA LYS A 45 9.74 16.37 2.79
C LYS A 45 9.71 15.06 3.55
N GLU A 46 8.55 14.77 4.10
CA GLU A 46 8.30 13.54 4.82
C GLU A 46 7.57 12.54 3.92
N TYR A 47 8.10 11.33 3.87
CA TYR A 47 7.56 10.23 3.07
C TYR A 47 7.27 9.06 3.98
N TYR A 48 6.14 8.41 3.76
CA TYR A 48 5.95 7.06 4.27
C TYR A 48 6.71 6.09 3.38
N TYR A 49 7.56 5.28 4.00
CA TYR A 49 8.28 4.18 3.38
C TYR A 49 7.69 2.85 3.84
N TYR A 50 7.65 1.91 2.91
CA TYR A 50 7.30 0.52 3.17
C TYR A 50 8.36 -0.36 2.51
N PHE A 51 9.04 -1.16 3.33
CA PHE A 51 10.11 -2.07 2.92
C PHE A 51 9.61 -3.50 3.02
N PRO A 52 9.33 -4.18 1.89
CA PRO A 52 8.92 -5.58 1.93
C PRO A 52 10.05 -6.49 2.44
N LEU A 53 9.69 -7.64 3.01
CA LEU A 53 10.64 -8.68 3.41
C LEU A 53 11.41 -9.20 2.19
N GLU A 54 10.69 -9.42 1.09
CA GLU A 54 11.20 -9.94 -0.18
C GLU A 54 10.91 -8.97 -1.34
N ASP A 55 11.87 -8.85 -2.25
CA ASP A 55 11.78 -7.96 -3.43
C ASP A 55 10.62 -8.33 -4.39
N ASN A 56 10.23 -9.61 -4.41
CA ASN A 56 9.13 -10.13 -5.23
C ASN A 56 7.75 -9.59 -4.78
N ASP A 57 7.63 -9.18 -3.51
CA ASP A 57 6.38 -8.75 -2.90
C ASP A 57 6.07 -7.27 -3.16
N ILE A 58 7.01 -6.53 -3.76
CA ILE A 58 6.82 -5.09 -4.02
C ILE A 58 5.60 -4.81 -4.92
N ASN A 59 5.33 -5.67 -5.90
CA ASN A 59 4.19 -5.52 -6.79
C ASN A 59 2.86 -5.83 -6.09
N LEU A 60 2.86 -6.84 -5.21
CA LEU A 60 1.72 -7.20 -4.39
C LEU A 60 1.41 -6.09 -3.40
N ALA A 61 2.42 -5.61 -2.65
CA ALA A 61 2.26 -4.51 -1.73
C ALA A 61 1.75 -3.25 -2.44
N ARG A 62 2.32 -2.91 -3.61
CA ARG A 62 1.86 -1.78 -4.43
C ARG A 62 0.40 -1.95 -4.85
N PHE A 63 -0.03 -3.16 -5.20
CA PHE A 63 -1.42 -3.47 -5.52
C PHE A 63 -2.33 -3.24 -4.32
N LEU A 64 -1.96 -3.74 -3.13
CA LEU A 64 -2.73 -3.55 -1.89
C LEU A 64 -2.88 -2.08 -1.51
N PHE A 65 -1.80 -1.30 -1.55
CA PHE A 65 -1.87 0.14 -1.31
C PHE A 65 -2.79 0.83 -2.33
N ARG A 66 -2.66 0.49 -3.61
CA ARG A 66 -3.50 1.08 -4.67
C ARG A 66 -4.98 0.71 -4.50
N ARG A 67 -5.27 -0.53 -4.10
CA ARG A 67 -6.62 -1.02 -3.78
C ARG A 67 -7.24 -0.23 -2.62
N ASN A 68 -6.43 0.18 -1.66
CA ASN A 68 -6.80 1.08 -0.56
C ASN A 68 -6.67 2.58 -0.92
N GLY A 69 -6.58 2.88 -2.22
CA GLY A 69 -6.58 4.24 -2.74
C GLY A 69 -5.29 5.04 -2.49
N ILE A 70 -4.17 4.39 -2.15
CA ILE A 70 -2.88 5.03 -1.88
C ILE A 70 -1.92 4.80 -3.07
N PRO A 71 -1.61 5.83 -3.87
CA PRO A 71 -0.73 5.70 -5.03
C PRO A 71 0.75 5.73 -4.61
N MET A 72 1.32 4.55 -4.37
CA MET A 72 2.74 4.39 -4.02
C MET A 72 3.65 4.44 -5.24
N GLN A 73 4.85 4.99 -5.08
CA GLN A 73 5.94 4.92 -6.06
C GLN A 73 7.00 3.91 -5.60
N VAL A 74 7.54 3.14 -6.54
CA VAL A 74 8.74 2.32 -6.28
C VAL A 74 9.95 3.24 -6.16
N HIS A 75 10.76 3.03 -5.14
CA HIS A 75 11.97 3.79 -4.88
C HIS A 75 13.11 2.85 -4.46
N VAL A 76 14.32 3.12 -4.92
CA VAL A 76 15.52 2.47 -4.41
C VAL A 76 16.09 3.37 -3.33
N SER A 77 15.88 2.98 -2.08
CA SER A 77 16.34 3.68 -0.89
C SER A 77 17.82 3.38 -0.63
N THR A 78 18.57 4.41 -0.27
CA THR A 78 19.96 4.29 0.24
C THR A 78 20.04 4.55 1.75
N TYR A 79 18.91 4.46 2.47
CA TYR A 79 18.89 4.65 3.93
C TYR A 79 19.55 3.49 4.69
N HIS A 80 19.61 2.31 4.08
CA HIS A 80 20.34 1.16 4.62
C HIS A 80 21.73 1.08 3.98
N TYR A 81 22.63 0.31 4.61
CA TYR A 81 24.00 0.08 4.14
C TYR A 81 24.07 -0.45 2.69
N HIS A 82 23.00 -1.12 2.23
CA HIS A 82 22.82 -1.52 0.85
C HIS A 82 21.55 -0.89 0.25
N PRO A 83 21.53 -0.54 -1.05
CA PRO A 83 20.32 -0.07 -1.71
C PRO A 83 19.20 -1.11 -1.62
N GLN A 84 18.03 -0.68 -1.12
CA GLN A 84 16.86 -1.55 -0.96
C GLN A 84 15.67 -0.98 -1.71
N LYS A 85 14.88 -1.86 -2.35
CA LYS A 85 13.63 -1.44 -2.98
C LYS A 85 12.57 -1.22 -1.90
N ALA A 86 11.92 -0.08 -1.99
CA ALA A 86 10.85 0.32 -1.10
C ALA A 86 9.70 0.89 -1.92
N LEU A 87 8.52 0.91 -1.32
CA LEU A 87 7.43 1.76 -1.76
C LEU A 87 7.47 3.04 -0.95
N ARG A 88 7.26 4.18 -1.62
CA ARG A 88 7.16 5.48 -0.95
C ARG A 88 5.94 6.26 -1.40
N VAL A 89 5.41 7.06 -0.48
CA VAL A 89 4.36 8.04 -0.75
C VAL A 89 4.58 9.29 0.08
N LEU A 90 4.30 10.46 -0.50
CA LEU A 90 4.44 11.73 0.20
C LEU A 90 3.40 11.82 1.31
N ARG A 91 3.79 12.16 2.54
CA ARG A 91 2.88 12.24 3.71
C ARG A 91 1.64 13.08 3.41
N ASN A 92 1.83 14.24 2.79
CA ASN A 92 0.75 15.17 2.43
C ASN A 92 -0.36 14.57 1.55
N SER A 93 -0.07 13.50 0.80
CA SER A 93 -1.07 12.81 -0.05
C SER A 93 -1.92 11.78 0.71
N VAL A 94 -1.46 11.39 1.91
CA VAL A 94 -2.11 10.43 2.80
C VAL A 94 -2.85 11.18 3.91
N VAL A 95 -2.17 12.08 4.64
CA VAL A 95 -2.72 12.73 5.86
C VAL A 95 -3.92 13.63 5.60
N LYS A 96 -4.14 14.06 4.35
CA LYS A 96 -5.34 14.82 3.97
C LYS A 96 -6.59 13.95 3.84
N ASN A 97 -6.45 12.63 3.90
CA ASN A 97 -7.54 11.66 3.79
C ASN A 97 -7.49 10.70 4.98
N GLU A 98 -8.47 10.83 5.89
CA GLU A 98 -8.55 10.05 7.12
C GLU A 98 -8.56 8.53 6.88
N ALA A 99 -9.21 8.04 5.82
CA ALA A 99 -9.21 6.61 5.52
C ALA A 99 -7.82 6.09 5.13
N ARG A 100 -7.09 6.85 4.31
CA ARG A 100 -5.70 6.51 3.93
C ARG A 100 -4.76 6.58 5.11
N LYS A 101 -4.94 7.59 5.96
CA LYS A 101 -4.16 7.77 7.19
C LYS A 101 -4.33 6.57 8.11
N ARG A 102 -5.58 6.21 8.45
CA ARG A 102 -5.88 5.04 9.29
C ARG A 102 -5.33 3.75 8.71
N PHE A 103 -5.44 3.55 7.40
CA PHE A 103 -4.87 2.37 6.75
C PHE A 103 -3.35 2.28 6.94
N ILE A 104 -2.62 3.37 6.70
CA ILE A 104 -1.17 3.41 6.90
C ILE A 104 -0.80 3.18 8.37
N GLU A 105 -1.53 3.79 9.30
CA GLU A 105 -1.33 3.61 10.74
C GLU A 105 -1.67 2.19 11.21
N SER A 106 -2.45 1.42 10.44
CA SER A 106 -2.77 0.02 10.74
C SER A 106 -1.71 -0.97 10.25
N VAL A 107 -0.76 -0.53 9.42
CA VAL A 107 0.39 -1.35 8.99
C VAL A 107 1.42 -1.35 10.12
N ASP A 108 1.23 -2.28 11.06
CA ASP A 108 2.09 -2.50 12.23
C ASP A 108 3.01 -3.71 12.02
N THR A 109 4.29 -3.45 11.75
CA THR A 109 5.30 -4.49 11.47
C THR A 109 5.80 -5.23 12.71
N GLU A 110 5.51 -4.73 13.92
CA GLU A 110 6.02 -5.29 15.16
C GLU A 110 5.01 -6.25 15.79
N ASN A 111 3.73 -5.89 15.79
CA ASN A 111 2.71 -6.60 16.56
C ASN A 111 1.81 -7.51 15.71
N VAL A 112 1.76 -7.34 14.39
CA VAL A 112 0.87 -8.11 13.52
C VAL A 112 1.64 -9.11 12.67
N LYS A 113 1.40 -10.40 12.91
CA LYS A 113 1.94 -11.50 12.10
C LYS A 113 0.86 -12.53 11.82
N MET A 114 0.52 -12.66 10.54
CA MET A 114 -0.31 -13.75 10.05
C MET A 114 0.46 -15.07 10.03
N LEU A 115 -0.26 -16.20 10.11
CA LEU A 115 0.35 -17.51 9.91
C LEU A 115 0.84 -17.66 8.47
N GLN A 116 1.95 -18.38 8.25
CA GLN A 116 2.54 -18.52 6.92
C GLN A 116 1.58 -19.12 5.89
N ASP A 117 0.74 -20.08 6.29
CA ASP A 117 -0.26 -20.70 5.42
C ASP A 117 -1.35 -19.70 5.00
N GLU A 118 -1.76 -18.82 5.92
CA GLU A 118 -2.70 -17.75 5.63
C GLU A 118 -2.09 -16.71 4.68
N ILE A 119 -0.83 -16.33 4.90
CA ILE A 119 -0.08 -15.44 3.99
C ILE A 119 -0.06 -16.04 2.59
N ASN A 120 0.31 -17.31 2.46
CA ASN A 120 0.37 -17.99 1.17
C ASN A 120 -0.99 -18.05 0.46
N ALA A 121 -2.05 -18.37 1.20
CA ALA A 121 -3.42 -18.38 0.68
C ALA A 121 -3.84 -16.98 0.18
N GLN A 122 -3.56 -15.93 0.95
CA GLN A 122 -3.88 -14.55 0.54
C GLN A 122 -3.05 -14.10 -0.65
N LYS A 123 -1.74 -14.40 -0.69
CA LYS A 123 -0.88 -14.11 -1.85
C LYS A 123 -1.43 -14.76 -3.11
N ALA A 124 -1.92 -16.00 -3.03
CA ALA A 124 -2.52 -16.69 -4.17
C ALA A 124 -3.83 -16.03 -4.64
N ILE A 125 -4.70 -15.63 -3.72
CA ILE A 125 -5.94 -14.90 -4.04
C ILE A 125 -5.62 -13.56 -4.72
N ILE A 126 -4.73 -12.77 -4.13
CA ILE A 126 -4.33 -11.46 -4.66
C ILE A 126 -3.65 -11.61 -6.02
N ALA A 127 -2.80 -12.61 -6.21
CA ALA A 127 -2.18 -12.87 -7.51
C ALA A 127 -3.22 -13.15 -8.60
N ARG A 128 -4.34 -13.80 -8.27
CA ARG A 128 -5.47 -13.98 -9.19
C ARG A 128 -6.23 -12.67 -9.44
N GLN A 129 -6.42 -11.85 -8.40
CA GLN A 129 -7.03 -10.51 -8.54
C GLN A 129 -6.20 -9.58 -9.43
N MET A 130 -4.87 -9.57 -9.25
CA MET A 130 -3.93 -8.80 -10.08
C MET A 130 -3.98 -9.18 -11.56
N LYS A 131 -4.29 -10.46 -11.86
CA LYS A 131 -4.51 -10.96 -13.23
C LYS A 131 -5.93 -10.72 -13.75
N GLY A 132 -6.82 -10.13 -12.95
CA GLY A 132 -8.23 -9.93 -13.29
C GLY A 132 -9.07 -11.21 -13.32
N ILE A 133 -8.56 -12.32 -12.77
CA ILE A 133 -9.23 -13.64 -12.76
C ILE A 133 -10.32 -13.69 -11.68
N VAL A 134 -10.16 -12.91 -10.61
CA VAL A 134 -11.09 -12.82 -9.48
C VAL A 134 -11.35 -11.33 -9.24
N LYS A 135 -12.62 -10.94 -9.08
CA LYS A 135 -13.04 -9.57 -8.77
C LYS A 135 -13.29 -9.42 -7.28
#